data_AF-A0AAF5PGM2-F1
#
_entry.id   AF-A0AAF5PGM2-F1
#
_cell.length_a   1.000
_cell.length_b   1.000
_cell.length_c   1.000
_cell.angle_alpha   90.00
_cell.angle_beta   90.00
_cell.angle_gamma   90.00
#
_symmetry.space_group_name_H-M   'P 1'
#
loop_
_entity.id
_entity.type
_entity.pdbx_description
1 polymer ?
#
loop_
_entity_poly.entity_id
_entity_poly.type
_entity_poly.pdbx_seq_one_letter_code
_entity_poly.pdbx_strand_id
1 'polypeptide(L)'
;MTSCAHLMLLKNIRFYAMDRRGGFQGGFGSVNTGSFDNHTSVNHAERWPSSTRNQGAGPRRIGSGLRRITIDWDKPWIPVTKLGRLVKDGRVATIEEIYYKSIPILEYQIVDLLVPNLKEQVLKILPVQKEVRSGLRTRFRAFVAIGDKNGHVGLGMQCAKRVSTAIRLAIYRAKTAVVPVRRAYWHTGHGLPHTIPCKIMVRYCDVRVTLYPAPRGTGVSAPPIVQKLLHLGGIQDCYTSASSYRTLGPVAKATFLAIQRAYLFESKSGKIDVDNAFRS
;
A
#
# COMPACT_ATOMS: atom_id res chain seq x y z
N MET A 1 7.93 -13.99 29.75
CA MET A 1 6.52 -14.30 29.39
C MET A 1 5.87 -13.25 28.47
N THR A 2 6.63 -12.31 27.87
CA THR A 2 6.11 -11.26 26.97
C THR A 2 6.07 -11.65 25.48
N SER A 3 6.53 -12.85 25.12
CA SER A 3 6.71 -13.23 23.70
C SER A 3 5.40 -13.64 23.00
N CYS A 4 4.45 -14.26 23.71
CA CYS A 4 3.20 -14.73 23.11
C CYS A 4 2.22 -13.58 22.76
N ALA A 5 2.16 -12.51 23.56
CA ALA A 5 1.30 -11.35 23.31
C ALA A 5 1.79 -10.50 22.11
N HIS A 6 3.12 -10.40 21.91
CA HIS A 6 3.71 -9.72 20.76
C HIS A 6 3.47 -10.49 19.44
N LEU A 7 3.37 -11.82 19.53
CA LEU A 7 3.12 -12.71 18.38
C LEU A 7 1.66 -12.64 17.87
N MET A 8 0.68 -12.38 18.76
CA MET A 8 -0.72 -12.16 18.37
C MET A 8 -0.97 -10.78 17.76
N LEU A 9 -0.15 -9.78 18.12
CA LEU A 9 -0.27 -8.39 17.64
C LEU A 9 -0.02 -8.25 16.13
N LEU A 10 0.91 -9.00 15.56
CA LEU A 10 1.29 -8.88 14.14
C LEU A 10 0.48 -9.77 13.18
N LYS A 11 -0.18 -10.84 13.67
CA LYS A 11 -1.15 -11.60 12.86
C LYS A 11 -2.38 -10.76 12.49
N ASN A 12 -2.65 -9.69 13.25
CA ASN A 12 -3.78 -8.79 13.08
C ASN A 12 -3.41 -7.42 12.48
N ILE A 13 -2.16 -7.18 12.07
CA ILE A 13 -1.89 -6.23 10.99
C ILE A 13 -2.50 -6.86 9.75
N ARG A 14 -3.82 -6.67 9.60
CA ARG A 14 -4.58 -7.00 8.40
C ARG A 14 -3.73 -6.48 7.26
N PHE A 15 -3.21 -7.42 6.48
CA PHE A 15 -2.61 -7.17 5.19
C PHE A 15 -3.54 -6.17 4.49
N TYR A 16 -3.16 -4.90 4.49
CA TYR A 16 -3.80 -3.94 3.61
C TYR A 16 -3.34 -4.38 2.24
N ALA A 17 -4.16 -5.27 1.67
CA ALA A 17 -4.11 -5.70 0.31
C ALA A 17 -4.21 -4.42 -0.53
N MET A 18 -3.05 -3.83 -0.80
CA MET A 18 -2.86 -2.68 -1.69
C MET A 18 -3.35 -2.99 -3.12
N ASP A 19 -3.83 -4.22 -3.39
CA ASP A 19 -4.21 -4.71 -4.71
C ASP A 19 -5.71 -4.97 -4.90
N ARG A 20 -6.59 -4.81 -3.90
CA ARG A 20 -8.05 -5.07 -4.09
C ARG A 20 -8.95 -3.84 -4.19
N ARG A 21 -8.41 -2.62 -4.25
CA ARG A 21 -9.22 -1.38 -4.47
C ARG A 21 -8.86 -0.58 -5.73
N GLY A 22 -8.12 -1.20 -6.65
CA GLY A 22 -7.94 -0.72 -8.03
C GLY A 22 -8.48 -1.68 -9.09
N GLY A 23 -9.03 -2.83 -8.67
CA GLY A 23 -9.70 -3.78 -9.53
C GLY A 23 -11.00 -3.17 -10.05
N PHE A 24 -11.16 -3.28 -11.37
CA PHE A 24 -12.35 -2.91 -12.11
C PHE A 24 -13.59 -3.58 -11.48
N GLN A 25 -14.36 -2.91 -10.63
CA GLN A 25 -15.76 -3.27 -10.38
C GLN A 25 -16.60 -2.75 -11.56
N GLY A 26 -16.34 -3.33 -12.73
CA GLY A 26 -17.35 -3.46 -13.76
C GLY A 26 -17.76 -4.91 -13.69
N GLY A 27 -19.00 -5.17 -13.23
CA GLY A 27 -19.55 -6.52 -13.25
C GLY A 27 -19.46 -7.05 -14.68
N PHE A 28 -18.66 -8.10 -14.88
CA PHE A 28 -18.91 -9.00 -15.98
C PHE A 28 -20.20 -9.72 -15.60
N GLY A 29 -21.29 -9.28 -16.23
CA GLY A 29 -22.54 -10.03 -16.22
C GLY A 29 -22.23 -11.45 -16.62
N SER A 30 -22.66 -12.38 -15.77
CA SER A 30 -22.70 -13.80 -16.08
C SER A 30 -23.45 -13.97 -17.40
N VAL A 31 -22.73 -14.33 -18.45
CA VAL A 31 -23.35 -14.86 -19.66
C VAL A 31 -23.71 -16.29 -19.28
N ASN A 32 -24.97 -16.47 -18.87
CA ASN A 32 -25.56 -17.79 -18.78
C ASN A 32 -25.58 -18.36 -20.21
N THR A 33 -24.81 -19.42 -20.39
CA THR A 33 -24.93 -20.37 -21.49
C THR A 33 -26.32 -21.02 -21.40
N GLY A 34 -27.26 -20.49 -22.18
CA GLY A 34 -28.57 -21.08 -22.41
C GLY A 34 -28.56 -21.86 -23.73
N SER A 35 -28.89 -23.14 -23.62
CA SER A 35 -28.89 -24.17 -24.66
C SER A 35 -29.70 -23.77 -25.89
N PHE A 36 -29.15 -24.04 -27.07
CA PHE A 36 -29.92 -24.30 -28.28
C PHE A 36 -30.70 -25.60 -28.06
N ASP A 37 -32.01 -25.61 -28.28
CA ASP A 37 -32.74 -26.61 -29.07
C ASP A 37 -34.26 -26.35 -29.14
N ASN A 38 -34.73 -26.33 -30.39
CA ASN A 38 -35.98 -26.83 -30.99
C ASN A 38 -37.41 -26.39 -30.60
N HIS A 39 -38.08 -25.91 -31.67
CA HIS A 39 -39.46 -26.15 -32.14
C HIS A 39 -40.63 -26.09 -31.16
N THR A 40 -41.56 -25.15 -31.42
CA THR A 40 -42.94 -25.45 -31.85
C THR A 40 -43.72 -24.17 -32.17
N SER A 41 -44.49 -24.25 -33.25
CA SER A 41 -45.45 -23.26 -33.74
C SER A 41 -46.73 -23.27 -32.91
N VAL A 42 -47.31 -22.10 -32.58
CA VAL A 42 -48.76 -21.84 -32.65
C VAL A 42 -48.99 -20.33 -32.80
N ASN A 43 -49.78 -19.96 -33.81
CA ASN A 43 -50.28 -18.60 -34.04
C ASN A 43 -51.33 -18.23 -32.98
N HIS A 44 -51.26 -17.02 -32.43
CA HIS A 44 -52.47 -16.29 -32.02
C HIS A 44 -52.25 -14.79 -32.19
N ALA A 45 -53.05 -14.21 -33.06
CA ALA A 45 -53.10 -12.79 -33.34
C ALA A 45 -54.04 -12.10 -32.36
N GLU A 46 -53.58 -11.08 -31.64
CA GLU A 46 -54.36 -9.96 -31.06
C GLU A 46 -53.42 -8.74 -30.95
N ARG A 47 -53.40 -7.83 -31.93
CA ARG A 47 -54.25 -6.63 -32.07
C ARG A 47 -54.15 -5.66 -30.88
N TRP A 48 -53.30 -4.62 -30.97
CA TRP A 48 -53.56 -3.25 -30.47
C TRP A 48 -52.75 -2.20 -31.29
N PRO A 49 -53.24 -0.96 -31.43
CA PRO A 49 -53.02 -0.11 -32.60
C PRO A 49 -51.85 0.87 -32.51
N SER A 50 -51.42 1.31 -33.68
CA SER A 50 -50.62 2.52 -33.93
C SER A 50 -51.31 3.76 -33.35
N SER A 51 -50.66 4.37 -32.35
CA SER A 51 -50.99 5.70 -31.85
C SER A 51 -49.71 6.51 -31.75
N THR A 52 -49.59 7.47 -32.67
CA THR A 52 -48.73 8.63 -32.55
C THR A 52 -49.02 9.34 -31.23
N ARG A 53 -48.04 9.37 -30.31
CA ARG A 53 -48.12 10.21 -29.12
C ARG A 53 -46.78 10.87 -28.81
N ASN A 54 -46.69 12.06 -29.38
CA ASN A 54 -46.20 13.30 -28.82
C ASN A 54 -44.93 13.29 -27.94
N GLN A 55 -44.03 14.17 -28.33
CA GLN A 55 -42.89 14.67 -27.57
C GLN A 55 -43.31 15.03 -26.15
N GLY A 56 -42.73 14.34 -25.18
CA GLY A 56 -42.79 14.68 -23.77
C GLY A 56 -41.42 14.40 -23.19
N ALA A 57 -40.52 15.37 -23.32
CA ALA A 57 -39.25 15.38 -22.62
C ALA A 57 -39.53 15.40 -21.11
N GLY A 58 -39.61 14.20 -20.51
CA GLY A 58 -39.70 14.06 -19.07
C GLY A 58 -38.52 14.78 -18.40
N PRO A 59 -38.72 15.36 -17.20
CA PRO A 59 -37.68 16.13 -16.55
C PRO A 59 -36.45 15.24 -16.40
N ARG A 60 -35.34 15.65 -17.05
CA ARG A 60 -34.03 15.05 -16.81
C ARG A 60 -33.83 15.10 -15.31
N ARG A 61 -33.91 13.95 -14.65
CA ARG A 61 -33.43 13.82 -13.27
C ARG A 61 -31.99 14.32 -13.34
N ILE A 62 -31.77 15.52 -12.80
CA ILE A 62 -30.45 16.04 -12.49
C ILE A 62 -29.93 15.05 -11.46
N GLY A 63 -29.33 13.97 -11.97
CA GLY A 63 -28.73 12.93 -11.16
C GLY A 63 -27.80 13.64 -10.23
N SER A 64 -28.13 13.58 -8.95
CA SER A 64 -27.43 14.20 -7.83
C SER A 64 -25.96 14.22 -8.17
N GLY A 65 -25.45 15.41 -8.50
CA GLY A 65 -24.08 15.59 -8.94
C GLY A 65 -23.21 14.88 -7.94
N LEU A 66 -22.62 13.76 -8.35
CA LEU A 66 -21.64 13.03 -7.57
C LEU A 66 -20.57 14.07 -7.31
N ARG A 67 -20.63 14.71 -6.12
CA ARG A 67 -19.78 15.83 -5.78
C ARG A 67 -18.39 15.34 -6.09
N ARG A 68 -17.77 15.92 -7.11
CA ARG A 68 -16.35 15.73 -7.38
C ARG A 68 -15.75 16.09 -6.03
N ILE A 69 -15.28 15.08 -5.28
CA ILE A 69 -14.62 15.31 -4.01
C ILE A 69 -13.34 16.04 -4.41
N THR A 70 -13.44 17.35 -4.55
CA THR A 70 -12.29 18.23 -4.57
C THR A 70 -11.76 18.07 -3.17
N ILE A 71 -10.64 17.35 -3.08
CA ILE A 71 -9.88 17.28 -1.85
C ILE A 71 -9.33 18.68 -1.70
N ASP A 72 -10.04 19.50 -0.92
CA ASP A 72 -9.67 20.89 -0.65
C ASP A 72 -8.62 20.84 0.46
N TRP A 73 -7.36 20.99 0.06
CA TRP A 73 -6.19 20.74 0.92
C TRP A 73 -5.97 21.80 1.99
N ASP A 74 -6.55 23.00 1.80
CA ASP A 74 -6.40 24.13 2.72
C ASP A 74 -7.43 24.10 3.87
N LYS A 75 -8.31 23.09 3.89
CA LYS A 75 -9.30 22.95 4.95
C LYS A 75 -8.66 22.47 6.24
N PRO A 76 -9.00 23.05 7.40
CA PRO A 76 -8.52 22.58 8.69
C PRO A 76 -8.99 21.14 8.93
N TRP A 77 -8.13 20.31 9.53
CA TRP A 77 -8.43 18.90 9.76
C TRP A 77 -9.49 18.72 10.86
N ILE A 78 -10.62 18.11 10.46
CA ILE A 78 -11.69 17.66 11.35
C ILE A 78 -11.63 16.11 11.37
N PRO A 79 -11.20 15.50 12.49
CA PRO A 79 -11.06 14.05 12.56
C PRO A 79 -12.42 13.36 12.58
N VAL A 80 -12.59 12.37 11.71
CA VAL A 80 -13.83 11.59 11.62
C VAL A 80 -13.73 10.36 12.51
N THR A 81 -12.54 9.75 12.54
CA THR A 81 -12.24 8.54 13.30
C THR A 81 -12.05 8.80 14.79
N LYS A 82 -12.33 7.78 15.61
CA LYS A 82 -12.06 7.83 17.06
C LYS A 82 -10.58 8.10 17.34
N LEU A 83 -9.69 7.45 16.59
CA LEU A 83 -8.25 7.64 16.73
C LEU A 83 -7.84 9.06 16.36
N GLY A 84 -8.39 9.63 15.27
CA GLY A 84 -8.12 11.02 14.90
C GLY A 84 -8.54 12.01 15.99
N ARG A 85 -9.69 11.78 16.66
CA ARG A 85 -10.11 12.62 17.80
C ARG A 85 -9.14 12.52 18.96
N LEU A 86 -8.77 11.30 19.36
CA LEU A 86 -7.81 11.07 20.46
C LEU A 86 -6.44 11.71 20.21
N VAL A 87 -5.96 11.65 18.96
CA VAL A 87 -4.69 12.28 18.56
C VAL A 87 -4.82 13.80 18.58
N LYS A 88 -5.93 14.34 18.05
CA LYS A 88 -6.19 15.80 18.08
C LYS A 88 -6.34 16.33 19.51
N ASP A 89 -6.92 15.54 20.40
CA ASP A 89 -7.08 15.86 21.83
C ASP A 89 -5.75 15.68 22.61
N GLY A 90 -4.68 15.19 21.98
CA GLY A 90 -3.36 14.99 22.61
C GLY A 90 -3.28 13.77 23.54
N ARG A 91 -4.28 12.87 23.54
CA ARG A 91 -4.28 11.66 24.38
C ARG A 91 -3.35 10.57 23.88
N VAL A 92 -3.06 10.57 22.58
CA VAL A 92 -2.07 9.69 21.95
C VAL A 92 -0.94 10.58 21.48
N ALA A 93 0.17 10.55 22.19
CA ALA A 93 1.32 11.42 21.92
C ALA A 93 2.28 10.80 20.90
N THR A 94 2.36 9.47 20.85
CA THR A 94 3.34 8.75 20.03
C THR A 94 2.67 7.80 19.03
N ILE A 95 3.32 7.64 17.87
CA ILE A 95 2.89 6.65 16.86
C ILE A 95 3.12 5.20 17.33
N GLU A 96 4.06 5.00 18.25
CA GLU A 96 4.40 3.70 18.82
C GLU A 96 3.23 3.08 19.60
N GLU A 97 2.46 3.89 20.33
CA GLU A 97 1.24 3.44 21.00
C GLU A 97 0.21 2.88 20.01
N ILE A 98 0.13 3.45 18.81
CA ILE A 98 -0.78 3.00 17.75
C ILE A 98 -0.32 1.63 17.23
N TYR A 99 0.99 1.46 17.02
CA TYR A 99 1.58 0.19 16.61
C TYR A 99 1.38 -0.90 17.67
N TYR A 100 1.60 -0.57 18.94
CA TYR A 100 1.38 -1.51 20.05
C TYR A 100 -0.08 -1.96 20.13
N LYS A 101 -1.04 -1.07 19.88
CA LYS A 101 -2.47 -1.43 19.88
C LYS A 101 -2.95 -2.02 18.54
N SER A 102 -2.08 -2.09 17.54
CA SER A 102 -2.37 -2.59 16.18
C SER A 102 -3.61 -1.92 15.54
N ILE A 103 -3.82 -0.63 15.81
CA ILE A 103 -4.98 0.11 15.30
C ILE A 103 -4.68 0.60 13.87
N PRO A 104 -5.58 0.40 12.90
CA PRO A 104 -5.37 0.87 11.54
C PRO A 104 -5.47 2.40 11.45
N ILE A 105 -4.50 3.00 10.75
CA ILE A 105 -4.49 4.44 10.45
C ILE A 105 -5.27 4.67 9.16
N LEU A 106 -6.36 5.42 9.23
CA LEU A 106 -7.22 5.74 8.08
C LEU A 106 -7.10 7.19 7.60
N GLU A 107 -6.59 8.08 8.45
CA GLU A 107 -6.40 9.50 8.15
C GLU A 107 -4.89 9.78 8.12
N TYR A 108 -4.41 10.43 7.06
CA TYR A 108 -2.98 10.72 6.90
C TYR A 108 -2.51 11.81 7.85
N GLN A 109 -3.40 12.72 8.25
CA GLN A 109 -3.09 13.85 9.13
C GLN A 109 -2.63 13.39 10.52
N ILE A 110 -3.08 12.21 10.97
CA ILE A 110 -2.56 11.58 12.19
C ILE A 110 -1.04 11.43 12.12
N VAL A 111 -0.55 10.96 10.97
CA VAL A 111 0.88 10.69 10.78
C VAL A 111 1.66 11.98 10.61
N ASP A 112 1.07 13.00 9.98
CA ASP A 112 1.68 14.33 9.86
C ASP A 112 1.86 15.02 11.22
N LEU A 113 0.92 14.83 12.16
CA LEU A 113 1.08 15.35 13.52
C LEU A 113 2.08 14.54 14.35
N LEU A 114 2.03 13.21 14.29
CA LEU A 114 2.83 12.35 15.15
C LEU A 114 4.29 12.22 14.68
N VAL A 115 4.54 12.35 13.37
CA VAL A 115 5.89 12.24 12.79
C VAL A 115 6.12 13.43 11.84
N PRO A 116 6.56 14.59 12.35
CA PRO A 116 6.70 15.80 11.53
C PRO A 116 7.86 15.72 10.52
N ASN A 117 8.87 14.87 10.78
CA ASN A 117 10.11 14.78 9.97
C ASN A 117 10.01 13.80 8.79
N LEU A 118 8.86 13.67 8.16
CA LEU A 118 8.65 12.74 7.04
C LEU A 118 9.21 13.30 5.73
N LYS A 119 10.10 12.54 5.09
CA LYS A 119 10.60 12.82 3.75
C LYS A 119 9.84 11.98 2.74
N GLU A 120 9.35 12.63 1.70
CA GLU A 120 8.62 11.98 0.62
C GLU A 120 9.54 11.81 -0.59
N GLN A 121 9.58 10.61 -1.17
CA GLN A 121 10.38 10.32 -2.35
C GLN A 121 9.57 9.58 -3.41
N VAL A 122 9.49 10.17 -4.59
CA VAL A 122 8.88 9.50 -5.76
C VAL A 122 9.86 8.46 -6.30
N LEU A 123 9.43 7.20 -6.36
CA LEU A 123 10.24 6.10 -6.86
C LEU A 123 10.21 6.07 -8.39
N LYS A 124 9.01 5.98 -8.96
CA LYS A 124 8.78 5.96 -10.42
C LYS A 124 7.34 6.32 -10.74
N ILE A 125 7.15 6.91 -11.91
CA ILE A 125 5.85 7.18 -12.51
C ILE A 125 5.76 6.31 -13.77
N LEU A 126 4.66 5.58 -13.91
CA LEU A 126 4.40 4.72 -15.06
C LEU A 126 3.10 5.16 -15.76
N PRO A 127 3.12 5.42 -17.08
CA PRO A 127 1.88 5.51 -17.84
C PRO A 127 1.25 4.12 -17.93
N VAL A 128 -0.05 4.03 -17.65
CA VAL A 128 -0.86 2.83 -17.84
C VAL A 128 -2.00 3.18 -18.78
N GLN A 129 -2.20 2.37 -19.80
CA GLN A 129 -3.14 2.66 -20.89
C GLN A 129 -4.26 1.62 -20.89
N LYS A 130 -5.49 2.07 -21.12
CA LYS A 130 -6.64 1.21 -21.39
C LYS A 130 -7.15 1.53 -22.79
N GLU A 131 -7.30 0.51 -23.61
CA GLU A 131 -7.93 0.64 -24.92
C GLU A 131 -9.44 0.86 -24.80
N VAL A 132 -9.95 1.75 -25.64
CA VAL A 132 -11.37 2.13 -25.74
C VAL A 132 -11.70 2.25 -27.23
N ARG A 133 -12.99 2.15 -27.59
CA ARG A 133 -13.45 2.35 -28.98
C ARG A 133 -12.95 3.66 -29.62
N SER A 134 -12.68 4.68 -28.80
CA SER A 134 -12.16 6.00 -29.23
C SER A 134 -10.63 6.12 -29.05
N GLY A 135 -9.88 5.01 -29.08
CA GLY A 135 -8.43 4.98 -28.94
C GLY A 135 -7.94 4.68 -27.52
N LEU A 136 -6.75 5.15 -27.18
CA LEU A 136 -6.07 4.81 -25.91
C LEU A 136 -6.38 5.84 -24.81
N ARG A 137 -6.92 5.37 -23.68
CA ARG A 137 -7.10 6.17 -22.47
C ARG A 137 -5.93 5.97 -21.51
N THR A 138 -5.09 6.98 -21.40
CA THR A 138 -3.90 6.96 -20.55
C THR A 138 -4.20 7.46 -19.13
N ARG A 139 -3.53 6.87 -18.15
CA ARG A 139 -3.47 7.31 -16.75
C ARG A 139 -2.05 7.13 -16.24
N PHE A 140 -1.71 7.81 -15.14
CA PHE A 140 -0.38 7.73 -14.53
C PHE A 140 -0.47 7.02 -13.19
N ARG A 141 0.32 5.96 -13.04
CA ARG A 141 0.54 5.24 -11.79
C ARG A 141 1.81 5.75 -11.14
N ALA A 142 1.70 6.35 -9.96
CA ALA A 142 2.82 6.82 -9.17
C ALA A 142 3.14 5.84 -8.04
N PHE A 143 4.43 5.60 -7.83
CA PHE A 143 4.96 4.90 -6.65
C PHE A 143 5.72 5.90 -5.80
N VAL A 144 5.35 6.01 -4.53
CA VAL A 144 5.94 6.93 -3.57
C VAL A 144 6.33 6.17 -2.32
N ALA A 145 7.52 6.45 -1.82
CA ALA A 145 7.99 6.02 -0.52
C ALA A 145 8.03 7.24 0.41
N ILE A 146 7.74 7.04 1.68
CA ILE A 146 7.86 8.06 2.72
C ILE A 146 8.65 7.45 3.88
N GLY A 147 9.48 8.24 4.55
CA GLY A 147 10.10 7.84 5.81
C GLY A 147 10.84 8.98 6.50
N ASP A 148 11.13 8.79 7.78
CA ASP A 148 11.77 9.77 8.66
C ASP A 148 13.27 9.49 8.88
N LYS A 149 13.82 8.48 8.21
CA LYS A 149 15.18 7.93 8.43
C LYS A 149 15.43 7.46 9.87
N ASN A 150 14.40 7.39 10.71
CA ASN A 150 14.49 7.01 12.11
C ASN A 150 13.57 5.83 12.44
N GLY A 151 13.42 4.92 11.48
CA GLY A 151 12.69 3.68 11.70
C GLY A 151 11.20 3.73 11.34
N HIS A 152 10.74 4.70 10.54
CA HIS A 152 9.39 4.69 9.98
C HIS A 152 9.44 4.71 8.44
N VAL A 153 8.68 3.82 7.80
CA VAL A 153 8.56 3.76 6.32
C VAL A 153 7.12 3.55 5.91
N GLY A 154 6.66 4.29 4.91
CA GLY A 154 5.42 4.04 4.19
C GLY A 154 5.67 3.82 2.70
N LEU A 155 4.89 2.93 2.10
CA LEU A 155 4.85 2.74 0.64
C LEU A 155 3.44 3.00 0.12
N GLY A 156 3.34 3.82 -0.91
CA GLY A 156 2.08 4.21 -1.54
C GLY A 156 2.13 4.01 -3.05
N MET A 157 1.04 3.47 -3.59
CA MET A 157 0.81 3.37 -5.02
C MET A 157 -0.59 3.91 -5.34
N GLN A 158 -0.68 4.81 -6.31
CA GLN A 158 -1.97 5.28 -6.80
C GLN A 158 -1.93 5.61 -8.29
N CYS A 159 -3.07 5.43 -8.96
CA CYS A 159 -3.28 5.81 -10.35
C CYS A 159 -4.28 6.97 -10.48
N ALA A 160 -3.96 7.98 -11.29
CA ALA A 160 -4.84 9.11 -11.58
C ALA A 160 -4.70 9.59 -13.03
N LYS A 161 -5.60 10.48 -13.47
CA LYS A 161 -5.55 11.05 -14.83
C LYS A 161 -4.38 12.02 -15.02
N ARG A 162 -4.03 12.79 -13.99
CA ARG A 162 -2.91 13.75 -13.99
C ARG A 162 -1.79 13.26 -13.07
N VAL A 163 -0.55 13.52 -13.45
CA VAL A 163 0.64 13.10 -12.69
C VAL A 163 0.65 13.69 -11.28
N SER A 164 0.43 15.01 -11.14
CA SER A 164 0.41 15.70 -9.84
C SER A 164 -0.63 15.09 -8.88
N THR A 165 -1.83 14.80 -9.38
CA THR A 165 -2.88 14.14 -8.58
C THR A 165 -2.52 12.71 -8.19
N ALA A 166 -1.82 11.97 -9.06
CA ALA A 166 -1.39 10.61 -8.75
C ALA A 166 -0.35 10.60 -7.61
N ILE A 167 0.61 11.53 -7.65
CA ILE A 167 1.65 11.67 -6.64
C ILE A 167 1.03 12.02 -5.27
N ARG A 168 0.16 13.04 -5.22
CA ARG A 168 -0.51 13.45 -3.97
C ARG A 168 -1.32 12.32 -3.33
N LEU A 169 -2.09 11.59 -4.14
CA LEU A 169 -2.85 10.46 -3.63
C LEU A 169 -1.96 9.27 -3.23
N ALA A 170 -0.82 9.07 -3.91
CA ALA A 170 0.16 8.07 -3.50
C ALA A 170 0.83 8.44 -2.17
N ILE A 171 1.11 9.72 -1.93
CA ILE A 171 1.59 10.24 -0.64
C ILE A 171 0.58 9.95 0.47
N TYR A 172 -0.71 10.29 0.26
CA TYR A 172 -1.78 9.94 1.20
C TYR A 172 -1.77 8.45 1.56
N ARG A 173 -1.68 7.59 0.53
CA ARG A 173 -1.64 6.13 0.72
C ARG A 173 -0.42 5.68 1.50
N ALA A 174 0.75 6.24 1.21
CA ALA A 174 1.98 5.94 1.92
C ALA A 174 1.89 6.34 3.40
N LYS A 175 1.36 7.53 3.72
CA LYS A 175 1.15 8.00 5.10
C LYS A 175 0.21 7.09 5.88
N THR A 176 -0.91 6.65 5.29
CA THR A 176 -1.81 5.69 5.96
C THR A 176 -1.20 4.30 6.16
N ALA A 177 -0.15 3.97 5.41
CA ALA A 177 0.52 2.67 5.43
C ALA A 177 1.92 2.74 6.02
N VAL A 178 2.18 3.68 6.95
CA VAL A 178 3.48 3.75 7.63
C VAL A 178 3.63 2.59 8.63
N VAL A 179 4.80 1.98 8.59
CA VAL A 179 5.17 0.81 9.38
C VAL A 179 6.51 1.12 10.07
N PRO A 180 6.68 0.64 11.31
CA PRO A 180 7.96 0.75 11.98
C PRO A 180 9.01 -0.17 11.32
N VAL A 181 10.29 0.17 11.44
CA VAL A 181 11.44 -0.61 10.97
C VAL A 181 12.26 -1.06 12.16
N ARG A 182 12.49 -2.37 12.30
CA ARG A 182 13.34 -2.91 13.36
C ARG A 182 14.78 -2.84 12.89
N ARG A 183 15.57 -1.99 13.53
CA ARG A 183 17.01 -1.89 13.30
C ARG A 183 17.78 -2.66 14.37
N ALA A 184 18.94 -3.18 14.01
CA ALA A 184 19.78 -3.97 14.88
C ALA A 184 21.26 -3.76 14.53
N TYR A 185 22.11 -4.46 15.27
CA TYR A 185 23.54 -4.58 15.04
C TYR A 185 23.84 -5.85 14.25
N TRP A 186 24.97 -5.86 13.56
CA TRP A 186 25.40 -7.05 12.84
C TRP A 186 26.00 -8.11 13.79
N HIS A 187 27.00 -7.72 14.58
CA HIS A 187 27.65 -8.61 15.56
C HIS A 187 27.77 -7.93 16.92
N THR A 188 28.47 -6.80 16.98
CA THR A 188 28.73 -6.08 18.24
C THR A 188 27.77 -4.90 18.44
N GLY A 189 27.22 -4.77 19.65
CA GLY A 189 26.26 -3.75 20.05
C GLY A 189 26.85 -2.36 20.35
N HIS A 190 27.87 -1.92 19.62
CA HIS A 190 28.46 -0.59 19.84
C HIS A 190 27.73 0.46 18.99
N GLY A 191 27.35 1.62 19.53
CA GLY A 191 26.77 2.74 18.75
C GLY A 191 25.28 2.59 18.38
N LEU A 192 24.83 3.23 17.29
CA LEU A 192 23.44 3.19 16.84
C LEU A 192 23.13 1.95 15.98
N PRO A 193 21.93 1.37 16.06
CA PRO A 193 21.57 0.23 15.22
C PRO A 193 21.53 0.66 13.75
N HIS A 194 22.31 -0.01 12.91
CA HIS A 194 22.59 0.40 11.53
C HIS A 194 22.04 -0.57 10.48
N THR A 195 21.81 -1.84 10.84
CA THR A 195 21.42 -2.91 9.92
C THR A 195 20.13 -3.63 10.35
N ILE A 196 19.76 -4.67 9.63
CA ILE A 196 18.56 -5.50 9.87
C ILE A 196 18.91 -6.61 10.88
N PRO A 197 17.98 -7.05 11.76
CA PRO A 197 18.26 -8.05 12.79
C PRO A 197 18.67 -9.44 12.28
N CYS A 198 18.15 -9.86 11.14
CA CYS A 198 18.36 -11.22 10.63
C CYS A 198 18.23 -11.24 9.11
N LYS A 199 18.55 -12.39 8.52
CA LYS A 199 18.23 -12.65 7.11
C LYS A 199 16.71 -12.75 6.95
N ILE A 200 16.15 -11.88 6.12
CA ILE A 200 14.71 -11.86 5.85
C ILE A 200 14.47 -12.21 4.39
N MET A 201 13.76 -13.32 4.16
CA MET A 201 13.32 -13.73 2.83
C MET A 201 11.83 -13.46 2.66
N VAL A 202 11.48 -12.75 1.58
CA VAL A 202 10.10 -12.45 1.21
C VAL A 202 9.86 -12.75 -0.25
N ARG A 203 8.69 -13.34 -0.52
CA ARG A 203 8.14 -13.49 -1.85
C ARG A 203 6.91 -12.61 -1.99
N TYR A 204 6.85 -11.85 -3.06
CA TYR A 204 5.67 -11.12 -3.49
C TYR A 204 5.48 -11.34 -5.00
N CYS A 205 4.35 -11.95 -5.37
CA CYS A 205 4.15 -12.50 -6.72
C CYS A 205 5.30 -13.45 -7.10
N ASP A 206 5.96 -13.20 -8.23
CA ASP A 206 7.13 -13.95 -8.71
C ASP A 206 8.46 -13.43 -8.14
N VAL A 207 8.46 -12.24 -7.54
CA VAL A 207 9.68 -11.62 -7.05
C VAL A 207 10.02 -12.15 -5.66
N ARG A 208 11.22 -12.73 -5.52
CA ARG A 208 11.85 -13.04 -4.23
C ARG A 208 12.86 -11.95 -3.89
N VAL A 209 12.72 -11.30 -2.73
CA VAL A 209 13.69 -10.35 -2.17
C VAL A 209 14.21 -10.93 -0.87
N THR A 210 15.54 -10.90 -0.72
CA THR A 210 16.25 -11.30 0.49
C THR A 210 17.08 -10.12 0.98
N LEU A 211 16.94 -9.81 2.25
CA LEU A 211 17.75 -8.81 2.94
C LEU A 211 18.68 -9.52 3.91
N TYR A 212 19.95 -9.16 3.90
CA TYR A 212 20.97 -9.68 4.80
C TYR A 212 21.54 -8.54 5.65
N PRO A 213 21.91 -8.82 6.91
CA PRO A 213 22.64 -7.87 7.72
C PRO A 213 24.03 -7.63 7.15
N ALA A 214 24.57 -6.43 7.33
CA ALA A 214 25.86 -6.02 6.80
C ALA A 214 26.73 -5.32 7.86
N PRO A 215 28.07 -5.40 7.73
CA PRO A 215 28.99 -4.61 8.56
C PRO A 215 28.78 -3.10 8.36
N ARG A 216 29.26 -2.33 9.32
CA ARG A 216 29.19 -0.86 9.27
C ARG A 216 30.04 -0.31 8.14
N GLY A 217 29.51 0.72 7.48
CA GLY A 217 30.21 1.42 6.39
C GLY A 217 30.11 0.72 5.04
N THR A 218 29.35 -0.38 4.95
CA THR A 218 29.07 -1.07 3.69
C THR A 218 28.16 -0.23 2.79
N GLY A 219 27.25 0.53 3.39
CA GLY A 219 26.12 1.14 2.71
C GLY A 219 25.06 0.12 2.29
N VAL A 220 24.00 0.61 1.65
CA VAL A 220 22.94 -0.24 1.11
C VAL A 220 23.31 -0.69 -0.30
N SER A 221 23.77 -1.94 -0.43
CA SER A 221 24.06 -2.59 -1.71
C SER A 221 22.78 -3.17 -2.30
N ALA A 222 22.04 -2.34 -3.03
CA ALA A 222 20.74 -2.69 -3.60
C ALA A 222 20.42 -1.92 -4.89
N PRO A 223 19.45 -2.39 -5.69
CA PRO A 223 18.88 -1.60 -6.77
C PRO A 223 18.34 -0.25 -6.26
N PRO A 224 18.35 0.82 -7.06
CA PRO A 224 18.10 2.18 -6.59
C PRO A 224 16.72 2.37 -5.93
N ILE A 225 15.73 1.56 -6.32
CA ILE A 225 14.39 1.58 -5.72
C ILE A 225 14.42 1.06 -4.28
N VAL A 226 15.10 -0.06 -4.06
CA VAL A 226 15.26 -0.72 -2.76
C VAL A 226 16.14 0.15 -1.86
N GLN A 227 17.20 0.72 -2.43
CA GLN A 227 18.09 1.64 -1.74
C GLN A 227 17.34 2.85 -1.16
N LYS A 228 16.50 3.51 -1.98
CA LYS A 228 15.64 4.61 -1.53
C LYS A 228 14.72 4.22 -0.38
N LEU A 229 14.07 3.05 -0.47
CA LEU A 229 13.18 2.54 0.58
C LEU A 229 13.93 2.25 1.90
N LEU A 230 15.07 1.58 1.83
CA LEU A 230 15.86 1.23 3.02
C LEU A 230 16.47 2.48 3.68
N HIS A 231 16.96 3.43 2.89
CA HIS A 231 17.46 4.71 3.40
C HIS A 231 16.38 5.53 4.10
N LEU A 232 15.16 5.58 3.55
CA LEU A 232 14.04 6.25 4.20
C LEU A 232 13.64 5.58 5.52
N GLY A 233 13.88 4.28 5.66
CA GLY A 233 13.68 3.54 6.90
C GLY A 233 14.81 3.65 7.91
N GLY A 234 15.87 4.39 7.60
CA GLY A 234 17.02 4.55 8.49
C GLY A 234 17.93 3.34 8.56
N ILE A 235 17.84 2.41 7.60
CA ILE A 235 18.80 1.32 7.44
C ILE A 235 19.97 1.87 6.63
N GLN A 236 21.16 1.82 7.21
CA GLN A 236 22.39 2.37 6.61
C GLN A 236 23.14 1.30 5.83
N ASP A 237 23.24 0.09 6.40
CA ASP A 237 24.00 -1.01 5.80
C ASP A 237 23.10 -2.24 5.62
N CYS A 238 23.05 -2.75 4.39
CA CYS A 238 22.31 -3.96 4.07
C CYS A 238 22.78 -4.54 2.73
N TYR A 239 22.99 -5.86 2.69
CA TYR A 239 23.10 -6.58 1.42
C TYR A 239 21.72 -7.04 0.98
N THR A 240 21.46 -6.92 -0.31
CA THR A 240 20.21 -7.36 -0.89
C THR A 240 20.45 -8.33 -2.04
N SER A 241 19.60 -9.33 -2.14
CA SER A 241 19.52 -10.18 -3.32
C SER A 241 18.07 -10.30 -3.75
N ALA A 242 17.82 -10.10 -5.05
CA ALA A 242 16.51 -10.15 -5.64
C ALA A 242 16.54 -11.08 -6.87
N SER A 243 15.58 -12.00 -6.95
CA SER A 243 15.50 -12.96 -8.06
C SER A 243 15.12 -12.29 -9.40
N SER A 244 14.27 -11.26 -9.37
CA SER A 244 13.88 -10.51 -10.56
C SER A 244 13.75 -9.02 -10.24
N TYR A 245 14.35 -8.19 -11.10
CA TYR A 245 14.38 -6.73 -10.98
C TYR A 245 13.57 -6.02 -12.07
N ARG A 246 12.88 -6.77 -12.94
CA ARG A 246 12.22 -6.22 -14.14
C ARG A 246 11.05 -5.29 -13.81
N THR A 247 10.28 -5.60 -12.76
CA THR A 247 9.07 -4.86 -12.40
C THR A 247 9.19 -4.17 -11.05
N LEU A 248 9.08 -2.84 -11.06
CA LEU A 248 9.27 -2.02 -9.85
C LEU A 248 8.22 -2.27 -8.77
N GLY A 249 6.95 -2.43 -9.14
CA GLY A 249 5.85 -2.56 -8.20
C GLY A 249 6.01 -3.76 -7.26
N PRO A 250 6.18 -4.98 -7.81
CA PRO A 250 6.42 -6.17 -7.01
C PRO A 250 7.70 -6.09 -6.16
N VAL A 251 8.80 -5.55 -6.70
CA VAL A 251 10.06 -5.39 -5.96
C VAL A 251 9.87 -4.46 -4.75
N ALA A 252 9.32 -3.26 -4.96
CA ALA A 252 9.10 -2.29 -3.88
C ALA A 252 8.20 -2.86 -2.77
N LYS A 253 7.15 -3.59 -3.15
CA LYS A 253 6.22 -4.21 -2.21
C LYS A 253 6.85 -5.40 -1.47
N ALA A 254 7.66 -6.22 -2.16
CA ALA A 254 8.43 -7.29 -1.52
C ALA A 254 9.40 -6.74 -0.46
N THR A 255 10.13 -5.67 -0.78
CA THR A 255 11.03 -4.99 0.16
C THR A 255 10.27 -4.43 1.36
N PHE A 256 9.14 -3.77 1.13
CA PHE A 256 8.30 -3.22 2.20
C PHE A 256 7.76 -4.32 3.14
N LEU A 257 7.35 -5.45 2.57
CA LEU A 257 6.95 -6.64 3.34
C LEU A 257 8.13 -7.27 4.11
N ALA A 258 9.35 -7.21 3.58
CA ALA A 258 10.54 -7.68 4.30
C ALA A 258 10.82 -6.83 5.54
N ILE A 259 10.69 -5.50 5.42
CA ILE A 259 10.81 -4.58 6.55
C ILE A 259 9.75 -4.87 7.62
N GLN A 260 8.49 -5.09 7.22
CA GLN A 260 7.42 -5.48 8.14
C GLN A 260 7.74 -6.77 8.90
N ARG A 261 8.27 -7.77 8.20
CA ARG A 261 8.63 -9.07 8.80
C ARG A 261 9.78 -8.99 9.78
N ALA A 262 10.59 -7.92 9.75
CA ALA A 262 11.66 -7.74 10.72
C ALA A 262 11.15 -7.72 12.17
N TYR A 263 9.93 -7.22 12.42
CA TYR A 263 9.30 -7.25 13.75
C TYR A 263 8.76 -8.62 14.16
N LEU A 264 8.49 -9.50 13.20
CA LEU A 264 8.05 -10.88 13.49
C LEU A 264 9.22 -11.76 13.95
N PHE A 265 10.46 -11.31 13.76
CA PHE A 265 11.62 -12.06 14.18
C PHE A 265 11.72 -12.11 15.71
N GLU A 266 11.61 -13.31 16.25
CA GLU A 266 11.87 -13.59 17.65
C GLU A 266 13.34 -14.04 17.80
N SER A 267 14.11 -13.28 18.58
CA SER A 267 15.45 -13.70 18.98
C SER A 267 15.29 -14.83 20.00
N LYS A 268 15.80 -16.04 19.69
CA LYS A 268 15.61 -17.25 20.51
C LYS A 268 16.37 -17.24 21.83
N SER A 269 17.21 -16.24 22.11
CA SER A 269 18.09 -16.25 23.28
C SER A 269 18.75 -14.88 23.40
N GLY A 270 19.10 -14.45 24.62
CA GLY A 270 19.90 -13.25 24.88
C GLY A 270 21.36 -13.34 24.37
N LYS A 271 21.61 -14.07 23.29
CA LYS A 271 22.88 -14.15 22.57
C LYS A 271 22.60 -13.92 21.09
N ILE A 272 23.38 -13.02 20.50
CA ILE A 272 23.31 -12.66 19.08
C ILE A 272 23.92 -13.82 18.30
N ASP A 273 23.11 -14.84 17.99
CA ASP A 273 23.56 -16.00 17.22
C ASP A 273 23.79 -15.57 15.76
N VAL A 274 25.06 -15.30 15.45
CA VAL A 274 25.53 -14.89 14.11
C VAL A 274 25.54 -16.00 13.07
N ASP A 275 25.18 -17.23 13.45
CA ASP A 275 25.34 -18.40 12.59
C ASP A 275 24.08 -18.76 11.77
N ASN A 276 22.95 -18.09 11.99
CA ASN A 276 21.71 -18.39 11.28
C ASN A 276 21.48 -17.56 10.00
N ALA A 277 22.47 -16.80 9.52
CA ALA A 277 22.37 -16.06 8.26
C ALA A 277 22.50 -16.95 6.99
N PHE A 278 22.97 -18.19 7.11
CA PHE A 278 23.29 -19.04 5.94
C PHE A 278 22.67 -20.43 5.89
N ARG A 279 21.94 -20.90 6.91
CA ARG A 279 21.23 -22.18 6.80
C ARG A 279 19.89 -21.99 6.09
N SER A 280 19.72 -22.83 5.07
CA SER A 280 18.68 -22.91 4.02
C SER A 280 17.25 -22.92 4.53
#